data_AF-A0A6B3HQ74-F1
#
_entry.id   AF-A0A6B3HQ74-F1
#
_cell.length_a   1.000
_cell.length_b   1.000
_cell.length_c   1.000
_cell.angle_alpha   90.00
_cell.angle_beta   90.00
_cell.angle_gamma   90.00
#
_symmetry.space_group_name_H-M   'P 1'
#
loop_
_entity.id
_entity.type
_entity.pdbx_description
1 polymer ?
#
loop_
_entity_poly.entity_id
_entity_poly.type
_entity_poly.pdbx_seq_one_letter_code
_entity_poly.pdbx_strand_id
1 'polypeptide(L)'
;LAGRAGKDALMAFADAYRDYAAQHPGRFAAAQFRLDAEAAAASAGVRHSQMMRAILRGYDLDELQQTHAVRLLGSVFSGYVGLEAAGGFSHSTPASQESWTE
;
A
#
# COMPACT_ATOMS: atom_id res chain seq x y z
N LEU A 1 13.42 -5.80 -0.58
CA LEU A 1 12.31 -6.72 -0.89
C LEU A 1 12.78 -8.10 -1.40
N ALA A 2 13.96 -8.25 -2.02
CA ALA A 2 14.45 -9.57 -2.42
C ALA A 2 14.61 -10.50 -1.19
N GLY A 3 14.12 -11.74 -1.31
CA GLY A 3 14.26 -12.80 -0.29
C GLY A 3 13.10 -12.98 0.69
N ARG A 4 12.04 -12.15 0.63
CA ARG A 4 10.84 -12.32 1.48
C ARG A 4 9.69 -12.94 0.68
N ALA A 5 8.85 -13.75 1.32
CA ALA A 5 7.65 -14.35 0.73
C ALA A 5 6.47 -14.30 1.71
N GLY A 6 5.24 -14.42 1.20
CA GLY A 6 4.03 -14.45 2.03
C GLY A 6 3.89 -13.21 2.92
N LYS A 7 3.57 -13.43 4.20
CA LYS A 7 3.34 -12.36 5.20
C LYS A 7 4.52 -11.39 5.30
N ASP A 8 5.76 -11.88 5.30
CA ASP A 8 6.95 -11.04 5.46
C ASP A 8 7.15 -10.09 4.28
N ALA A 9 6.82 -10.53 3.06
CA ALA A 9 6.87 -9.68 1.87
C ALA A 9 5.77 -8.62 1.91
N LEU A 10 4.59 -8.98 2.42
CA LEU A 10 3.47 -8.07 2.58
C LEU A 10 3.77 -6.98 3.61
N MET A 11 4.27 -7.36 4.80
CA MET A 11 4.66 -6.41 5.84
C MET A 11 5.75 -5.46 5.35
N ALA A 12 6.78 -5.99 4.69
CA ALA A 12 7.85 -5.17 4.10
C ALA A 12 7.34 -4.11 3.11
N PHE A 13 6.32 -4.48 2.33
CA PHE A 13 5.71 -3.59 1.36
C PHE A 13 4.86 -2.53 2.07
N ALA A 14 4.08 -2.93 3.07
CA ALA A 14 3.26 -2.04 3.88
C ALA A 14 4.14 -0.99 4.58
N ASP A 15 5.23 -1.41 5.22
CA ASP A 15 6.18 -0.53 5.90
C ASP A 15 6.76 0.49 4.93
N ALA A 16 7.25 0.04 3.78
CA ALA A 16 7.80 0.94 2.76
C ALA A 16 6.76 1.94 2.23
N TYR A 17 5.49 1.54 2.12
CA TYR A 17 4.40 2.41 1.69
C TYR A 17 4.10 3.50 2.74
N ARG A 18 3.95 3.09 4.01
CA ARG A 18 3.69 3.99 5.14
C ARG A 18 4.85 4.96 5.36
N ASP A 19 6.09 4.46 5.34
CA ASP A 19 7.31 5.26 5.45
C ASP A 19 7.42 6.30 4.32
N TYR A 20 7.16 5.89 3.08
CA TYR A 20 7.21 6.81 1.93
C TYR A 20 6.20 7.94 2.07
N ALA A 21 4.99 7.62 2.52
CA ALA A 21 3.94 8.62 2.72
C ALA A 21 4.31 9.62 3.83
N ALA A 22 4.86 9.14 4.94
CA ALA A 22 5.30 9.98 6.06
C ALA A 22 6.50 10.86 5.67
N GLN A 23 7.48 10.32 4.94
CA GLN A 23 8.69 11.04 4.53
C GLN A 23 8.44 12.03 3.38
N HIS A 24 7.42 11.78 2.55
CA HIS A 24 7.14 12.56 1.35
C HIS A 24 5.65 12.91 1.18
N PRO A 25 5.02 13.61 2.15
CA PRO A 25 3.58 13.80 2.20
C PRO A 25 3.03 14.52 0.96
N GLY A 26 3.72 15.54 0.45
CA GLY A 26 3.31 16.24 -0.77
C GLY A 26 3.36 15.37 -2.04
N ARG A 27 4.37 14.50 -2.16
CA ARG A 27 4.48 13.56 -3.30
C ARG A 27 3.44 12.45 -3.19
N PHE A 28 3.20 11.98 -1.97
CA PHE A 28 2.18 10.98 -1.70
C PHE A 28 0.78 11.51 -2.04
N ALA A 29 0.46 12.73 -1.60
CA ALA A 29 -0.78 13.40 -1.98
C ALA A 29 -0.90 13.57 -3.51
N ALA A 30 0.19 14.00 -4.17
CA ALA A 30 0.20 14.17 -5.61
C ALA A 30 -0.03 12.85 -6.39
N ALA A 31 0.44 11.72 -5.85
CA ALA A 31 0.27 10.41 -6.47
C ALA A 31 -1.20 9.91 -6.46
N GLN A 32 -2.10 10.57 -5.71
CA GLN A 32 -3.51 10.20 -5.61
C GLN A 32 -4.42 10.95 -6.58
N PHE A 33 -3.89 11.93 -7.33
CA PHE A 33 -4.68 12.62 -8.35
C PHE A 33 -5.10 11.66 -9.46
N ARG A 34 -6.32 11.86 -9.94
CA ARG A 34 -6.85 11.10 -11.06
C ARG A 34 -6.00 11.36 -12.30
N LEU A 35 -5.52 10.27 -12.90
CA LEU A 35 -4.88 10.29 -14.21
C LEU A 35 -5.88 9.86 -15.28
N ASP A 36 -5.69 10.34 -16.51
CA ASP A 36 -6.29 9.71 -17.68
C ASP A 36 -5.62 8.35 -17.96
N ALA A 37 -6.19 7.58 -18.89
CA ALA A 37 -5.74 6.22 -19.17
C ALA A 37 -4.29 6.17 -19.72
N GLU A 38 -3.91 7.14 -20.55
CA GLU A 38 -2.58 7.19 -21.18
C GLU A 38 -1.52 7.53 -20.13
N ALA A 39 -1.75 8.57 -19.34
CA ALA A 39 -0.88 8.96 -18.24
C ALA A 39 -0.77 7.86 -17.18
N ALA A 40 -1.88 7.18 -16.85
CA ALA A 40 -1.86 6.05 -15.93
C ALA A 40 -1.01 4.89 -16.45
N ALA A 41 -1.14 4.53 -17.74
CA ALA A 41 -0.36 3.47 -18.37
C ALA A 41 1.14 3.77 -18.42
N ALA A 42 1.51 5.05 -18.60
CA ALA A 42 2.90 5.52 -18.57
C ALA A 42 3.46 5.74 -17.15
N SER A 43 2.60 5.73 -16.12
CA SER A 43 2.99 6.04 -14.75
C SER A 43 3.72 4.89 -14.03
N ALA A 44 4.32 5.21 -12.88
CA ALA A 44 4.83 4.22 -11.94
C ALA A 44 3.73 3.31 -11.32
N GLY A 45 2.45 3.63 -11.51
CA GLY A 45 1.32 2.85 -11.00
C GLY A 45 1.29 1.42 -11.54
N VAL A 46 1.69 1.21 -12.79
CA VAL A 46 1.79 -0.14 -13.39
C VAL A 46 2.80 -0.98 -12.61
N ARG A 47 4.01 -0.47 -12.42
CA ARG A 47 5.07 -1.15 -11.65
C ARG A 47 4.66 -1.41 -10.20
N HIS A 48 3.94 -0.47 -9.58
CA HIS A 48 3.42 -0.62 -8.23
C HIS A 48 2.42 -1.79 -8.13
N SER A 49 1.45 -1.86 -9.04
CA SER A 49 0.47 -2.96 -9.08
C SER A 49 1.12 -4.33 -9.36
N GLN A 50 2.13 -4.37 -10.25
CA GLN A 50 2.89 -5.59 -10.54
C GLN A 50 3.65 -6.10 -9.32
N MET A 51 4.18 -5.20 -8.49
CA MET A 51 4.87 -5.56 -7.24
C MET A 51 3.90 -6.21 -6.23
N MET A 52 2.71 -5.65 -6.05
CA MET A 52 1.67 -6.26 -5.20
C MET A 52 1.26 -7.64 -5.73
N ARG A 53 1.07 -7.79 -7.05
CA ARG A 53 0.79 -9.11 -7.65
C ARG A 53 1.93 -10.10 -7.40
N ALA A 54 3.18 -9.66 -7.49
CA ALA A 54 4.34 -10.51 -7.23
C ALA A 54 4.38 -11.03 -5.78
N ILE A 55 4.00 -10.19 -4.81
CA ILE A 55 3.84 -10.56 -3.39
C ILE A 55 2.72 -11.60 -3.23
N LEU A 56 1.62 -11.43 -3.96
CA LEU A 56 0.45 -12.31 -3.90
C LEU A 56 0.65 -13.69 -4.56
N ARG A 57 1.73 -13.91 -5.32
CA ARG A 57 2.00 -15.21 -5.95
C ARG A 57 2.11 -16.39 -4.97
N GLY A 58 2.44 -16.12 -3.71
CA GLY A 58 2.50 -17.15 -2.67
C GLY A 58 1.14 -17.57 -2.08
N TYR A 59 0.03 -16.98 -2.53
CA TYR A 59 -1.30 -17.13 -1.92
C TYR A 59 -2.29 -17.97 -2.76
N ASP A 60 -1.83 -18.64 -3.83
CA ASP A 60 -2.64 -19.50 -4.70
C ASP A 60 -3.95 -18.84 -5.19
N LEU A 61 -3.84 -17.58 -5.61
CA LEU A 61 -4.97 -16.78 -6.10
C LEU A 61 -5.05 -16.84 -7.62
N ASP A 62 -6.26 -17.03 -8.15
CA ASP A 62 -6.53 -16.83 -9.57
C ASP A 62 -6.38 -15.34 -9.98
N GLU A 63 -6.39 -15.05 -11.28
CA GLU A 63 -6.14 -13.69 -11.80
C GLU A 63 -7.16 -12.65 -11.29
N LEU A 64 -8.43 -13.04 -11.18
CA LEU A 64 -9.50 -12.18 -10.72
C LEU A 64 -9.34 -11.90 -9.22
N GLN A 65 -9.09 -12.94 -8.44
CA GLN A 65 -8.80 -12.88 -7.01
C GLN A 65 -7.56 -12.01 -6.73
N GLN A 66 -6.50 -12.13 -7.53
CA GLN A 66 -5.33 -11.25 -7.41
C GLN A 66 -5.71 -9.78 -7.61
N THR A 67 -6.59 -9.48 -8.56
CA THR A 67 -7.06 -8.11 -8.80
C THR A 67 -7.86 -7.58 -7.62
N HIS A 68 -8.74 -8.40 -7.04
CA HIS A 68 -9.47 -8.06 -5.82
C HIS A 68 -8.52 -7.83 -4.63
N ALA A 69 -7.53 -8.71 -4.45
CA ALA A 69 -6.54 -8.60 -3.39
C ALA A 69 -5.67 -7.35 -3.52
N VAL A 70 -5.19 -7.00 -4.73
CA VAL A 70 -4.46 -5.75 -4.99
C VAL A 70 -5.29 -4.53 -4.59
N ARG A 71 -6.58 -4.50 -4.93
CA ARG A 71 -7.49 -3.40 -4.56
C ARG A 71 -7.67 -3.33 -3.05
N LEU A 72 -7.94 -4.46 -2.39
CA LEU A 72 -8.09 -4.54 -0.94
C LEU A 72 -6.85 -4.02 -0.22
N LEU A 73 -5.66 -4.51 -0.59
CA LEU A 73 -4.40 -4.10 0.01
C LEU A 73 -4.12 -2.61 -0.22
N GLY A 74 -4.30 -2.12 -1.45
CA GLY A 74 -4.16 -0.69 -1.75
C GLY A 74 -5.11 0.18 -0.92
N SER A 75 -6.37 -0.24 -0.75
CA SER A 75 -7.34 0.46 0.09
C SER A 75 -6.93 0.45 1.56
N VAL A 76 -6.47 -0.68 2.10
CA VAL A 76 -6.03 -0.77 3.50
C VAL A 76 -4.83 0.13 3.75
N PHE A 77 -3.76 0.04 2.95
CA PHE A 77 -2.56 0.84 3.17
C PHE A 77 -2.80 2.33 2.95
N SER A 78 -3.48 2.69 1.87
CA SER A 78 -3.80 4.10 1.61
C SER A 78 -4.76 4.67 2.64
N GLY A 79 -5.74 3.88 3.10
CA GLY A 79 -6.70 4.29 4.12
C GLY A 79 -6.04 4.48 5.49
N TYR A 80 -5.23 3.52 5.93
CA TYR A 80 -4.54 3.60 7.21
C TYR A 80 -3.61 4.82 7.27
N VAL A 81 -2.76 4.99 6.26
CA VAL A 81 -1.85 6.15 6.14
C VAL A 81 -2.62 7.46 6.08
N GLY A 82 -3.73 7.50 5.34
CA GLY A 82 -4.58 8.69 5.25
C GLY A 82 -5.19 9.07 6.59
N LEU A 83 -5.74 8.09 7.31
CA LEU A 83 -6.30 8.29 8.66
C LEU A 83 -5.23 8.72 9.66
N GLU A 84 -4.07 8.07 9.63
CA GLU A 84 -2.93 8.40 10.50
C GLU A 84 -2.44 9.83 10.26
N ALA A 85 -2.18 10.20 8.99
CA ALA A 85 -1.71 11.53 8.62
C ALA A 85 -2.73 12.64 8.92
N ALA A 86 -4.03 12.33 8.87
CA ALA A 86 -5.10 13.24 9.25
C ALA A 86 -5.31 13.37 10.76
N GLY A 87 -4.55 12.65 11.59
CA GLY A 87 -4.71 12.64 13.05
C GLY A 87 -5.90 11.82 13.55
N GLY A 88 -6.48 10.97 12.69
CA GLY A 88 -7.66 10.15 13.02
C GLY A 88 -7.43 9.16 14.18
N PHE A 89 -6.17 8.83 14.47
CA PHE A 89 -5.77 7.95 15.58
C PHE A 89 -5.21 8.71 16.80
N SER A 90 -5.09 10.05 16.74
CA SER A 90 -4.42 10.84 17.78
C SER A 90 -5.14 10.86 19.13
N HIS A 91 -6.38 10.36 19.19
CA HIS A 91 -7.22 10.34 20.40
C HIS A 91 -7.65 8.92 20.81
N SER A 92 -6.96 7.89 20.32
CA SER A 92 -7.19 6.49 20.69
C SER A 92 -5.93 5.87 21.30
N THR A 93 -6.13 4.84 22.13
CA THR A 93 -5.05 3.96 22.59
C THR A 93 -5.27 2.54 22.02
N PRO A 94 -4.20 1.81 21.65
CA PRO A 94 -2.79 2.20 21.71
C PRO A 94 -2.41 3.21 20.59
N ALA A 95 -1.14 3.66 20.59
CA ALA A 95 -0.63 4.52 19.53
C ALA A 95 -0.65 3.79 18.17
N SER A 96 -0.82 4.52 17.08
CA SER A 96 -0.91 3.94 15.72
C SER A 96 0.27 3.01 15.39
N GLN A 97 1.49 3.36 15.81
CA GLN A 97 2.66 2.53 15.57
C GLN A 97 2.55 1.13 16.20
N GLU A 98 1.95 1.02 17.39
CA GLU A 98 1.76 -0.26 18.08
C GLU A 98 0.72 -1.10 17.33
N SER A 99 -0.42 -0.50 16.95
CA SER A 99 -1.42 -1.19 16.12
C SER A 99 -0.89 -1.62 14.76
N TRP A 100 0.15 -0.98 14.23
CA TRP A 100 0.73 -1.34 12.94
C TRP A 100 1.62 -2.59 13.00
N THR A 101 2.24 -2.85 14.16
CA THR A 101 3.22 -3.94 14.30
C THR A 101 2.63 -5.29 14.72
N GLU A 102 1.39 -5.30 15.19
CA GLU A 102 0.64 -6.50 15.61
C GLU A 102 -0.05 -7.21 14.42
#